data_AF-A0A180FJS7-F1
#
_entry.id   AF-A0A180FJS7-F1
#
_cell.length_a   1.000
_cell.length_b   1.000
_cell.length_c   1.000
_cell.angle_alpha   90.00
_cell.angle_beta   90.00
_cell.angle_gamma   90.00
#
_symmetry.space_group_name_H-M   'P 1'
#
loop_
_entity.id
_entity.type
_entity.pdbx_description
1 polymer ?
#
loop_
_entity_poly.entity_id
_entity_poly.type
_entity_poly.pdbx_seq_one_letter_code
_entity_poly.pdbx_strand_id
1 'polypeptide(L)' 'MSVLLKNIGAIILLISVAALAVIYFAGSMSNTALSVGLAAIILGYVIHIVLNKKVE' A
#
# COMPACT_ATOMS: atom_id res chain seq x y z
N MET A 1 22.26 -4.08 9.48
CA MET A 1 20.90 -3.56 9.21
C MET A 1 19.95 -4.74 9.20
N SER A 2 19.03 -4.83 10.16
CA SER A 2 18.12 -5.97 10.27
C SER A 2 17.31 -6.14 8.98
N VAL A 3 17.16 -7.38 8.50
CA VAL A 3 16.41 -7.72 7.27
C VAL A 3 15.00 -7.10 7.26
N LEU A 4 14.40 -6.96 8.45
CA LEU A 4 13.13 -6.27 8.66
C LEU A 4 13.18 -4.80 8.22
N LEU A 5 14.25 -4.07 8.55
CA LEU A 5 14.39 -2.65 8.20
C LEU A 5 14.57 -2.45 6.69
N LYS A 6 15.25 -3.40 6.03
CA LYS A 6 15.41 -3.43 4.57
C LYS A 6 14.11 -3.75 3.83
N ASN A 7 13.20 -4.50 4.46
CA ASN A 7 11.93 -4.92 3.85
C ASN A 7 10.70 -4.16 4.36
N ILE A 8 10.87 -3.15 5.22
CA ILE A 8 9.77 -2.34 5.77
C ILE A 8 8.91 -1.70 4.68
N GLY A 9 9.55 -1.20 3.61
CA GLY A 9 8.83 -0.68 2.46
C GLY A 9 7.86 -1.72 1.92
N ALA A 10 8.37 -2.92 1.59
CA ALA A 10 7.59 -3.98 0.96
C ALA A 10 6.44 -4.47 1.85
N ILE A 11 6.66 -4.54 3.16
CA ILE A 11 5.63 -4.92 4.14
C ILE A 11 4.49 -3.90 4.14
N ILE A 12 4.80 -2.60 4.12
CA ILE A 12 3.79 -1.52 4.06
C ILE A 12 2.98 -1.59 2.76
N LEU A 13 3.62 -1.91 1.63
CA LEU A 13 2.93 -2.11 0.35
C LEU A 13 1.93 -3.26 0.42
N LEU A 14 2.35 -4.42 0.96
CA LEU A 14 1.49 -5.59 1.09
C LEU A 14 0.27 -5.31 1.98
N ILE A 15 0.44 -4.58 3.08
CA ILE A 15 -0.66 -4.17 3.96
C ILE A 15 -1.64 -3.25 3.24
N SER A 16 -1.13 -2.30 2.46
CA SER A 16 -1.95 -1.35 1.70
C SER A 16 -2.80 -2.04 0.64
N VAL A 17 -2.20 -3.01 -0.09
CA VAL A 17 -2.92 -3.82 -1.10
C VAL A 17 -3.96 -4.73 -0.44
N ALA A 18 -3.63 -5.35 0.70
CA ALA A 18 -4.58 -6.18 1.43
C ALA A 18 -5.80 -5.38 1.92
N ALA A 19 -5.59 -4.16 2.43
CA ALA A 19 -6.67 -3.28 2.83
C ALA A 19 -7.59 -2.92 1.64
N LEU A 20 -7.03 -2.71 0.44
CA LEU A 20 -7.84 -2.48 -0.74
C LEU A 20 -8.66 -3.71 -1.14
N ALA A 21 -8.04 -4.90 -1.10
CA ALA A 21 -8.74 -6.14 -1.39
C ALA A 21 -9.96 -6.31 -0.46
N VAL A 22 -9.83 -5.97 0.82
CA VAL A 22 -10.95 -6.01 1.77
C VAL A 22 -12.09 -5.08 1.35
N ILE A 23 -11.80 -3.82 0.97
CA ILE A 23 -12.82 -2.88 0.49
C ILE A 23 -13.51 -3.40 -0.77
N TYR A 24 -12.75 -4.01 -1.69
CA TYR A 24 -13.28 -4.62 -2.90
C TYR A 24 -14.23 -5.78 -2.61
N PHE A 25 -13.84 -6.71 -1.72
CA PHE A 25 -14.65 -7.87 -1.34
C PHE A 25 -15.82 -7.54 -0.41
N ALA A 26 -15.77 -6.42 0.32
CA ALA A 26 -16.86 -5.96 1.21
C ALA A 26 -18.11 -5.45 0.45
N GLY A 27 -18.09 -5.42 -0.89
CA GLY A 27 -19.27 -5.15 -1.70
C GLY A 27 -19.72 -3.68 -1.72
N SER A 28 -18.94 -2.74 -1.16
CA SER A 28 -19.20 -1.29 -1.24
C SER A 28 -18.79 -0.71 -2.60
N MET A 29 -19.25 -1.37 -3.68
CA MET A 29 -18.83 -1.20 -5.07
C MET A 29 -19.39 0.10 -5.68
N SER A 30 -19.08 1.23 -5.04
CA SER A 30 -19.21 2.56 -5.62
C SER A 30 -17.93 2.87 -6.38
N ASN A 31 -18.04 3.44 -7.57
CA ASN A 31 -16.89 3.90 -8.36
C ASN A 31 -15.96 4.81 -7.54
N THR A 32 -16.51 5.54 -6.56
CA THR A 32 -15.76 6.34 -5.59
C THR A 32 -14.85 5.47 -4.71
N ALA A 33 -15.33 4.34 -4.20
CA ALA A 33 -14.53 3.44 -3.35
C ALA A 33 -13.38 2.80 -4.13
N LEU A 34 -13.64 2.41 -5.38
CA LEU A 34 -12.62 1.88 -6.29
C LEU A 34 -11.55 2.94 -6.61
N SER A 35 -11.98 4.19 -6.84
CA SER A 35 -11.08 5.31 -7.13
C SER A 35 -10.24 5.72 -5.90
N VAL A 36 -10.83 5.72 -4.71
CA VAL A 36 -10.10 5.94 -3.43
C VAL A 36 -9.09 4.83 -3.19
N GLY A 37 -9.46 3.58 -3.51
CA GLY A 37 -8.57 2.44 -3.43
C GLY A 37 -7.37 2.52 -4.35
N LEU A 38 -7.60 2.88 -5.61
CA LEU A 38 -6.54 3.15 -6.58
C LEU A 38 -5.60 4.26 -6.11
N ALA A 39 -6.15 5.36 -5.58
CA ALA A 39 -5.35 6.44 -5.01
C ALA A 39 -4.51 5.97 -3.81
N ALA A 40 -5.06 5.11 -2.95
CA ALA A 40 -4.35 4.53 -1.81
C ALA A 40 -3.19 3.62 -2.24
N ILE A 41 -3.35 2.82 -3.30
CA ILE A 41 -2.24 2.02 -3.87
C ILE A 41 -1.13 2.92 -4.39
N ILE A 42 -1.47 3.96 -5.16
CA ILE A 42 -0.49 4.88 -5.71
C ILE A 42 0.28 5.57 -4.57
N LEU A 43 -0.41 6.07 -3.55
CA LEU A 43 0.23 6.64 -2.36
C LEU A 43 1.12 5.63 -1.63
N GLY A 44 0.63 4.40 -1.41
CA GLY A 44 1.40 3.34 -0.75
C GLY A 44 2.68 2.98 -1.51
N TYR A 45 2.62 2.97 -2.84
CA TYR A 45 3.77 2.75 -3.70
C TYR A 45 4.78 3.90 -3.64
N VAL A 46 4.33 5.16 -3.66
CA VAL A 46 5.21 6.33 -3.50
C VAL A 46 5.89 6.30 -2.12
N ILE A 47 5.14 6.01 -1.05
CA ILE A 47 5.67 5.90 0.31
C ILE A 47 6.72 4.78 0.40
N HIS A 48 6.47 3.63 -0.24
CA HIS A 48 7.47 2.55 -0.34
C HIS A 48 8.76 3.02 -0.98
N ILE A 49 8.69 3.69 -2.13
CA ILE A 49 9.87 4.20 -2.83
C ILE A 49 10.64 5.19 -1.94
N VAL A 50 9.94 6.13 -1.31
CA VAL A 50 10.57 7.16 -0.47
C VAL A 50 11.22 6.55 0.78
N LEU A 51 10.56 5.58 1.42
CA LEU A 51 11.11 4.86 2.57
C LEU A 51 12.32 4.04 2.16
N ASN A 52 12.24 3.26 1.07
CA ASN A 52 13.35 2.46 0.59
C ASN A 52 14.58 3.33 0.27
N LYS A 53 14.36 4.49 -0.36
CA LYS A 53 15.41 5.45 -0.73
C LYS A 53 16.03 6.20 0.45
N LYS A 54 15.34 6.30 1.60
CA LYS A 54 15.89 6.88 2.86
C LYS A 54 16.61 5.86 3.74
N VAL A 55 16.37 4.57 3.48
CA VAL A 55 16.96 3.45 4.21
C VAL A 55 18.26 2.99 3.52
N GLU A 56 18.44 3.30 2.24
CA GLU A 56 19.75 3.26 1.56
C GLU A 56 20.77 4.25 2.14
#